data_AF-A0A5C5V5P8-F1
#
_entry.id   AF-A0A5C5V5P8-F1
#
_cell.length_a   1.000
_cell.length_b   1.000
_cell.length_c   1.000
_cell.angle_alpha   90.00
_cell.angle_beta   90.00
_cell.angle_gamma   90.00
#
_symmetry.space_group_name_H-M   'P 1'
#
loop_
_entity.id
_entity.type
_entity.pdbx_description
1 polymer ?
#
loop_
_entity_poly.entity_id
_entity_poly.type
_entity_poly.pdbx_seq_one_letter_code
_entity_poly.pdbx_strand_id
1 'polypeptide(L)'
;MESWHVVLAAILLFLLVIAAFSWLIDVTGSWEPARSEIDWRTIQVPPMRIKLQPNPGIRWLDADFVERVQEYLQLNRFHPLGDFSSEEMRTVSPDFRVEAFWQPQHCVLAELQQTSAKELFVEFTSVGEAEQTYAVVVSSPFQLDLSPKFNVRLLSKDELYESLEVFYQNRPTDRPFQSLDAPRYVELFQRFYAEGIDWRIERGGLTADELARVVAFEGGTYSDELLSAVNTAWRFKYSEFLSANLRASFRVEYFISDDEWNRIRYRLVFVHHKQLLWQVFQTWEPVYACVNNTGDNEAYARHCDSLRSGMDGKAPRQAFAELNEKLGQLRFKPYGQMSSPIAADVYVHPRGPDKAGNYLPA
;
A
#
# COMPACT_ATOMS: atom_id res chain seq x y z
N MET A 1 33.25 37.49 52.98
CA MET A 1 32.10 36.68 53.44
C MET A 1 30.79 37.02 52.72
N GLU A 2 30.70 38.11 51.95
CA GLU A 2 29.43 38.53 51.30
C GLU A 2 29.05 37.74 50.03
N SER A 3 29.97 37.00 49.38
CA SER A 3 29.69 36.30 48.12
C SER A 3 28.93 34.98 48.28
N TRP A 4 29.00 34.33 49.45
CA TRP A 4 28.38 33.02 49.66
C TRP A 4 26.85 33.08 49.71
N HIS A 5 26.30 34.19 50.22
CA HIS A 5 24.85 34.39 50.29
C HIS A 5 24.21 34.55 48.90
N VAL A 6 24.93 35.16 47.95
CA VAL A 6 24.45 35.32 46.56
C VAL A 6 24.44 33.98 45.83
N VAL A 7 25.48 33.17 46.00
CA VAL A 7 25.55 31.82 45.40
C VAL A 7 24.47 30.91 45.98
N LEU A 8 24.28 30.94 47.30
CA LEU A 8 23.24 30.15 47.96
C LEU A 8 21.82 30.56 47.50
N ALA A 9 21.56 31.86 47.36
CA ALA A 9 20.28 32.36 46.88
C ALA A 9 20.00 31.94 45.43
N ALA A 10 21.02 31.95 44.56
CA ALA A 10 20.90 31.49 43.17
C ALA A 10 20.59 29.98 43.08
N ILE A 11 21.26 29.16 43.90
CA ILE A 11 21.00 27.71 43.97
C ILE A 11 19.57 27.44 44.47
N LEU A 12 19.12 28.14 45.51
CA LEU A 12 17.76 27.97 46.05
C LEU A 12 16.70 28.40 45.04
N LEU A 13 16.92 29.49 44.29
CA LEU A 13 16.01 29.92 43.24
C LEU A 13 15.94 28.90 42.10
N PHE A 14 17.08 28.35 41.69
CA PHE A 14 17.13 27.31 40.65
C PHE A 14 16.37 26.05 41.08
N LEU A 15 16.54 25.60 42.33
CA LEU A 15 15.81 24.46 42.88
C LEU A 15 14.30 24.74 42.97
N LEU A 16 13.89 25.95 43.33
CA LEU A 16 12.49 26.36 43.34
C LEU A 16 11.87 26.36 41.94
N VAL A 17 12.62 26.78 40.92
CA VAL A 17 12.16 26.71 39.51
C VAL A 17 11.99 25.25 39.07
N ILE A 18 12.92 24.36 39.39
CA ILE A 18 12.81 22.93 39.08
C ILE A 18 11.61 22.30 39.81
N ALA A 19 11.43 22.62 41.09
CA ALA A 19 10.31 22.11 41.89
C ALA A 19 8.97 22.63 41.36
N ALA A 20 8.88 23.92 41.00
CA ALA A 20 7.69 24.50 40.39
C ALA A 20 7.40 23.89 39.02
N PHE A 21 8.43 23.63 38.21
CA PHE A 21 8.29 22.99 36.91
C PHE A 21 7.83 21.53 37.03
N SER A 22 8.40 20.77 37.99
CA SER A 22 7.97 19.39 38.27
C SER A 22 6.55 19.34 38.82
N TRP A 23 6.19 20.24 39.74
CA TRP A 23 4.83 20.37 40.25
C TRP A 23 3.84 20.78 39.15
N LEU A 24 4.24 21.64 38.21
CA LEU A 24 3.43 22.01 37.06
C LEU A 24 3.18 20.80 36.15
N ILE A 25 4.18 19.95 35.90
CA ILE A 25 4.04 18.70 35.13
C ILE A 25 3.09 17.72 35.84
N ASP A 26 3.20 17.58 37.16
CA ASP A 26 2.36 16.67 37.95
C ASP A 26 0.90 17.17 38.07
N VAL A 27 0.69 18.47 38.32
CA VAL A 27 -0.65 19.06 38.52
C VAL A 27 -1.40 19.26 37.21
N THR A 28 -0.69 19.50 36.09
CA THR A 28 -1.33 19.51 34.77
C THR A 28 -1.66 18.12 34.26
N GLY A 29 -1.31 17.06 35.01
CA GLY A 29 -1.74 15.69 34.78
C GLY A 29 -1.30 15.21 33.41
N SER A 30 -0.02 14.82 33.30
CA SER A 30 0.59 14.33 32.06
C SER A 30 0.40 15.29 30.88
N TRP A 31 1.45 16.02 30.54
CA TRP A 31 1.66 16.45 29.16
C TRP A 31 1.91 15.18 28.32
N GLU A 32 0.91 14.30 28.18
CA GLU A 32 0.85 13.42 27.04
C GLU A 32 0.79 14.39 25.86
N PRO A 33 1.83 14.48 25.01
CA PRO A 33 1.75 15.31 23.82
C PRO A 33 0.45 14.93 23.15
N ALA A 34 -0.46 15.90 22.98
CA ALA A 34 -1.80 15.64 22.46
C ALA A 34 -1.65 14.68 21.29
N ARG A 35 -2.08 13.42 21.47
CA ARG A 35 -1.92 12.40 20.43
C ARG A 35 -2.71 12.94 19.26
N SER A 36 -2.01 13.48 18.27
CA SER A 36 -2.64 14.04 17.11
C SER A 36 -3.44 12.90 16.50
N GLU A 37 -4.73 13.13 16.23
CA GLU A 37 -5.47 12.24 15.36
C GLU A 37 -4.61 12.06 14.11
N ILE A 38 -4.21 10.81 13.82
CA ILE A 38 -3.47 10.53 12.60
C ILE A 38 -4.37 10.99 11.48
N ASP A 39 -3.91 11.96 10.69
CA ASP A 39 -4.61 12.34 9.48
C ASP A 39 -4.61 11.10 8.60
N TRP A 40 -5.76 10.44 8.48
CA TRP A 40 -5.90 9.21 7.70
C TRP A 40 -5.42 9.37 6.25
N ARG A 41 -5.36 10.62 5.75
CA ARG A 41 -4.77 10.95 4.45
C ARG A 41 -3.28 10.66 4.37
N THR A 42 -2.59 10.51 5.49
CA THR A 42 -1.19 10.08 5.56
C THR A 42 -1.06 8.56 5.47
N ILE A 43 -2.12 7.78 5.76
CA ILE A 43 -2.11 6.33 5.56
C ILE A 43 -2.32 6.06 4.07
N GLN A 44 -1.22 5.98 3.34
CA GLN A 44 -1.25 5.72 1.92
C GLN A 44 -1.34 4.20 1.64
N VAL A 45 -2.20 3.83 0.70
CA VAL A 45 -2.27 2.45 0.20
C VAL A 45 -1.02 2.18 -0.63
N PRO A 46 -0.23 1.13 -0.33
CA PRO A 46 0.95 0.81 -1.10
C PRO A 46 0.57 0.49 -2.57
N PRO A 47 1.50 0.72 -3.52
CA PRO A 47 1.23 0.46 -4.92
C PRO A 47 0.87 -1.01 -5.16
N MET A 48 -0.08 -1.26 -6.07
CA MET A 48 -0.57 -2.62 -6.32
C MET A 48 0.51 -3.54 -6.88
N ARG A 49 1.45 -2.96 -7.63
CA ARG A 49 2.62 -3.61 -8.20
C ARG A 49 3.78 -2.63 -8.13
N ILE A 50 4.99 -3.16 -8.00
CA ILE A 50 6.23 -2.37 -7.98
C ILE A 50 7.16 -2.86 -9.07
N LYS A 51 8.07 -1.99 -9.48
CA LYS A 51 9.22 -2.37 -10.28
C LYS A 51 10.51 -2.05 -9.54
N LEU A 52 11.30 -3.08 -9.26
CA LEU A 52 12.64 -2.86 -8.73
C LEU A 52 13.57 -2.37 -9.83
N GLN A 53 14.33 -1.33 -9.52
CA GLN A 53 15.33 -0.75 -10.40
C GLN A 53 16.66 -0.69 -9.65
N PRO A 54 17.80 -0.97 -10.31
CA PRO A 54 19.11 -0.77 -9.72
C PRO A 54 19.27 0.67 -9.22
N ASN A 55 19.74 0.82 -7.99
CA ASN A 55 19.93 2.11 -7.35
C ASN A 55 21.29 2.19 -6.65
N PRO A 56 22.40 2.19 -7.40
CA PRO A 56 23.73 2.21 -6.80
C PRO A 56 23.92 3.49 -5.97
N GLY A 57 24.40 3.34 -4.74
CA GLY A 57 24.63 4.47 -3.83
C GLY A 57 23.43 4.81 -2.95
N ILE A 58 22.72 3.79 -2.47
CA ILE A 58 21.72 3.92 -1.43
C ILE A 58 22.31 4.68 -0.23
N ARG A 59 21.56 5.65 0.28
CA ARG A 59 21.81 6.27 1.59
C ARG A 59 20.82 5.72 2.59
N TRP A 60 21.32 5.04 3.59
CA TRP A 60 20.54 4.47 4.68
C TRP A 60 20.30 5.50 5.77
N LEU A 61 19.13 5.48 6.39
CA LEU A 61 18.84 6.41 7.51
C LEU A 61 19.50 5.96 8.83
N ASP A 62 19.67 4.65 9.01
CA ASP A 62 20.36 4.04 10.16
C ASP A 62 21.64 3.35 9.68
N ALA A 63 22.64 4.17 9.32
CA ALA A 63 23.89 3.69 8.72
C ALA A 63 24.65 2.71 9.64
N ASP A 64 24.64 2.94 10.96
CA ASP A 64 25.34 2.09 11.93
C ASP A 64 24.72 0.69 12.04
N PHE A 65 23.39 0.56 11.99
CA PHE A 65 22.75 -0.76 11.93
C PHE A 65 23.05 -1.46 10.60
N VAL A 66 23.00 -0.73 9.48
CA VAL A 66 23.30 -1.28 8.16
C VAL A 66 24.73 -1.79 8.07
N GLU A 67 25.71 -1.04 8.54
CA GLU A 67 27.11 -1.46 8.55
C GLU A 67 27.29 -2.77 9.34
N ARG A 68 26.69 -2.86 10.54
CA ARG A 68 26.71 -4.10 11.35
C ARG A 68 26.07 -5.29 10.63
N VAL A 69 24.95 -5.09 9.93
CA VAL A 69 24.30 -6.15 9.14
C VAL A 69 25.19 -6.57 7.98
N GLN A 70 25.74 -5.62 7.22
CA GLN A 70 26.61 -5.91 6.09
C GLN A 70 27.87 -6.66 6.53
N GLU A 71 28.52 -6.26 7.63
CA GLU A 71 29.63 -6.99 8.23
C GLU A 71 29.24 -8.42 8.62
N TYR A 72 28.08 -8.58 9.29
CA TYR A 72 27.55 -9.90 9.67
C TYR A 72 27.32 -10.79 8.45
N LEU A 73 26.70 -10.26 7.40
CA LEU A 73 26.45 -10.99 6.15
C LEU A 73 27.76 -11.38 5.45
N GLN A 74 28.74 -10.48 5.39
CA GLN A 74 30.06 -10.76 4.82
C GLN A 74 30.79 -11.87 5.58
N LEU A 75 30.79 -11.83 6.93
CA LEU A 75 31.37 -12.88 7.77
C LEU A 75 30.72 -14.26 7.52
N ASN A 76 29.44 -14.27 7.17
CA ASN A 76 28.67 -15.47 6.81
C ASN A 76 28.70 -15.82 5.31
N ARG A 77 29.64 -15.22 4.54
CA ARG A 77 29.89 -15.49 3.12
C ARG A 77 28.71 -15.19 2.20
N PHE A 78 27.89 -14.21 2.56
CA PHE A 78 26.91 -13.65 1.64
C PHE A 78 27.62 -12.71 0.64
N HIS A 79 27.16 -12.73 -0.61
CA HIS A 79 27.65 -11.88 -1.69
C HIS A 79 26.55 -10.92 -2.14
N PRO A 80 26.84 -9.64 -2.34
CA PRO A 80 25.81 -8.69 -2.78
C PRO A 80 25.28 -9.07 -4.18
N LEU A 81 23.96 -9.10 -4.31
CA LEU A 81 23.24 -9.18 -5.59
C LEU A 81 22.96 -7.79 -6.15
N GLY A 82 22.81 -6.78 -5.30
CA GLY A 82 22.71 -5.38 -5.70
C GLY A 82 21.84 -4.53 -4.79
N ASP A 83 21.82 -3.25 -5.14
CA ASP A 83 21.03 -2.19 -4.51
C ASP A 83 19.83 -1.86 -5.38
N PHE A 84 18.64 -1.79 -4.79
CA PHE A 84 17.38 -1.60 -5.50
C PHE A 84 16.47 -0.55 -4.86
N SER A 85 15.65 0.08 -5.68
CA SER A 85 14.53 0.95 -5.27
C SER A 85 13.33 0.76 -6.20
N SER A 86 12.20 1.39 -5.89
CA SER A 86 11.00 1.41 -6.75
C SER A 86 10.43 2.81 -6.83
N GLU A 87 10.17 3.28 -8.05
CA GLU A 87 9.53 4.57 -8.29
C GLU A 87 8.09 4.58 -7.77
N GLU A 88 7.38 3.46 -7.91
CA GLU A 88 6.00 3.32 -7.44
C GLU A 88 5.90 3.49 -5.91
N MET A 89 6.91 3.01 -5.19
CA MET A 89 6.99 3.15 -3.74
C MET A 89 7.28 4.58 -3.29
N ARG A 90 7.93 5.43 -4.11
CA ARG A 90 8.39 6.76 -3.72
C ARG A 90 7.27 7.66 -3.14
N THR A 91 6.05 7.46 -3.61
CA THR A 91 4.88 8.25 -3.16
C THR A 91 4.45 7.91 -1.73
N VAL A 92 4.49 6.62 -1.38
CA VAL A 92 4.03 6.08 -0.08
C VAL A 92 5.16 5.92 0.93
N SER A 93 6.37 5.68 0.41
CA SER A 93 7.60 5.42 1.13
C SER A 93 8.74 6.01 0.29
N PRO A 94 9.03 7.32 0.42
CA PRO A 94 10.16 7.95 -0.27
C PRO A 94 11.50 7.32 0.15
N ASP A 95 11.46 6.60 1.28
CA ASP A 95 12.53 5.89 1.92
C ASP A 95 12.60 4.40 1.52
N PHE A 96 11.81 3.96 0.55
CA PHE A 96 11.86 2.57 0.11
C PHE A 96 13.16 2.25 -0.60
N ARG A 97 13.92 1.30 -0.03
CA ARG A 97 15.14 0.76 -0.62
C ARG A 97 15.43 -0.64 -0.11
N VAL A 98 16.08 -1.44 -0.95
CA VAL A 98 16.44 -2.82 -0.62
C VAL A 98 17.85 -3.11 -1.11
N GLU A 99 18.67 -3.73 -0.28
CA GLU A 99 19.95 -4.32 -0.69
C GLU A 99 19.85 -5.83 -0.48
N ALA A 100 20.20 -6.58 -1.52
CA ALA A 100 20.05 -8.03 -1.53
C ALA A 100 21.41 -8.72 -1.56
N PHE A 101 21.50 -9.84 -0.86
CA PHE A 101 22.68 -10.67 -0.78
C PHE A 101 22.35 -12.15 -0.95
N TRP A 102 23.30 -12.91 -1.48
CA TRP A 102 23.15 -14.33 -1.75
C TRP A 102 24.27 -15.16 -1.13
N GLN A 103 23.90 -16.24 -0.45
CA GLN A 103 24.81 -17.24 0.08
C GLN A 103 24.67 -18.54 -0.75
N PRO A 104 25.62 -18.84 -1.67
CA PRO A 104 25.47 -19.93 -2.63
C PRO A 104 25.52 -21.33 -2.00
N GLN A 105 26.28 -21.52 -0.93
CA GLN A 105 26.52 -22.84 -0.33
C GLN A 105 25.27 -23.42 0.34
N HIS A 106 24.40 -22.55 0.85
CA HIS A 106 23.19 -22.88 1.59
C HIS A 106 21.93 -22.40 0.88
N CYS A 107 22.06 -21.79 -0.29
CA CYS A 107 20.98 -21.20 -1.06
C CYS A 107 20.09 -20.27 -0.23
N VAL A 108 20.70 -19.26 0.39
CA VAL A 108 20.01 -18.28 1.24
C VAL A 108 20.11 -16.88 0.65
N LEU A 109 18.97 -16.25 0.50
CA LEU A 109 18.82 -14.83 0.21
C LEU A 109 18.76 -14.09 1.54
N ALA A 110 19.54 -13.02 1.68
CA ALA A 110 19.36 -12.03 2.72
C ALA A 110 18.96 -10.70 2.08
N GLU A 111 17.93 -10.07 2.60
CA GLU A 111 17.44 -8.77 2.16
C GLU A 111 17.53 -7.79 3.33
N LEU A 112 18.21 -6.67 3.10
CA LEU A 112 18.15 -5.51 3.98
C LEU A 112 17.16 -4.52 3.38
N GLN A 113 16.06 -4.24 4.05
CA GLN A 113 14.98 -3.42 3.52
C GLN A 113 14.63 -2.28 4.46
N GLN A 114 14.53 -1.07 3.91
CA GLN A 114 13.99 0.09 4.60
C GLN A 114 12.67 0.52 3.94
N THR A 115 11.60 0.63 4.72
CA THR A 115 10.26 1.04 4.25
C THR A 115 9.81 2.38 4.82
N SER A 116 10.51 2.92 5.82
CA SER A 116 10.25 4.26 6.35
C SER A 116 11.46 4.76 7.15
N ALA A 117 11.35 5.93 7.77
CA ALA A 117 12.34 6.42 8.72
C ALA A 117 12.46 5.57 10.00
N LYS A 118 11.41 4.81 10.35
CA LYS A 118 11.36 3.99 11.56
C LYS A 118 11.53 2.49 11.30
N GLU A 119 11.33 2.06 10.05
CA GLU A 119 11.32 0.65 9.68
C GLU A 119 12.54 0.29 8.83
N LEU A 120 13.38 -0.55 9.42
CA LEU A 120 14.54 -1.19 8.79
C LEU A 120 14.60 -2.62 9.29
N PHE A 121 14.63 -3.58 8.37
CA PHE A 121 14.65 -5.00 8.70
C PHE A 121 15.59 -5.80 7.82
N VAL A 122 16.02 -6.94 8.34
CA VAL A 122 16.80 -7.96 7.64
C VAL A 122 15.93 -9.20 7.51
N GLU A 123 15.74 -9.69 6.30
CA GLU A 123 15.00 -10.91 6.03
C GLU A 123 15.93 -11.98 5.45
N PHE A 124 15.92 -13.18 6.03
CA PHE A 124 16.59 -14.36 5.47
C PHE A 124 15.55 -15.28 4.86
N THR A 125 15.69 -15.61 3.59
CA THR A 125 14.72 -16.42 2.84
C THR A 125 15.42 -17.49 2.01
N SER A 126 14.83 -18.67 1.91
CA SER A 126 15.20 -19.69 0.92
C SER A 126 14.00 -19.95 0.01
N VAL A 127 14.25 -20.14 -1.28
CA VAL A 127 13.22 -20.40 -2.30
C VAL A 127 13.39 -21.82 -2.83
N GLY A 128 12.46 -22.70 -2.43
CA GLY A 128 12.41 -24.08 -2.92
C GLY A 128 11.70 -24.22 -4.28
N GLU A 129 11.80 -25.39 -4.92
CA GLU A 129 11.14 -25.70 -6.20
C GLU A 129 9.61 -25.56 -6.18
N ALA A 130 8.97 -25.67 -5.01
CA ALA A 130 7.53 -25.47 -4.83
C ALA A 130 7.17 -24.07 -4.30
N GLU A 131 8.11 -23.12 -4.38
CA GLU A 131 7.94 -21.72 -3.97
C GLU A 131 7.54 -21.53 -2.50
N GLN A 132 7.70 -22.57 -1.68
CA GLN A 132 7.60 -22.46 -0.25
C GLN A 132 8.78 -21.64 0.26
N THR A 133 8.44 -20.60 1.00
CA THR A 133 9.36 -19.64 1.59
C THR A 133 9.27 -19.79 3.11
N TYR A 134 10.42 -20.08 3.70
CA TYR A 134 10.63 -19.88 5.13
C TYR A 134 11.45 -18.61 5.27
N ALA A 135 11.02 -17.72 6.16
CA ALA A 135 11.67 -16.44 6.39
C ALA A 135 11.97 -16.21 7.87
N VAL A 136 13.13 -15.64 8.17
CA VAL A 136 13.41 -15.02 9.48
C VAL A 136 13.56 -13.54 9.25
N VAL A 137 12.75 -12.74 9.93
CA VAL A 137 12.76 -11.28 9.82
C VAL A 137 13.26 -10.70 11.13
N VAL A 138 14.37 -9.98 11.07
CA VAL A 138 14.96 -9.21 12.16
C VAL A 138 14.52 -7.76 11.97
N SER A 139 13.61 -7.26 12.79
CA SER A 139 12.99 -5.96 12.56
C SER A 139 12.67 -5.17 13.84
N SER A 140 12.35 -3.88 13.69
CA SER A 140 11.39 -3.22 14.59
C SER A 140 10.05 -3.96 14.51
N PRO A 141 9.19 -3.96 15.54
CA PRO A 141 7.99 -4.81 15.57
C PRO A 141 7.22 -4.76 14.24
N PHE A 142 7.02 -5.92 13.62
CA PHE A 142 6.35 -6.02 12.33
C PHE A 142 4.86 -5.76 12.55
N GLN A 143 4.31 -4.74 11.88
CA GLN A 143 2.97 -4.23 12.23
C GLN A 143 1.84 -4.94 11.47
N LEU A 144 2.16 -5.57 10.33
CA LEU A 144 1.17 -6.21 9.45
C LEU A 144 1.17 -7.73 9.63
N ASP A 145 0.07 -8.39 9.31
CA ASP A 145 0.09 -9.84 9.20
C ASP A 145 0.72 -10.23 7.85
N LEU A 146 1.26 -11.44 7.84
CA LEU A 146 1.78 -12.09 6.65
C LEU A 146 0.83 -13.18 6.18
N SER A 147 0.84 -13.43 4.87
CA SER A 147 0.05 -14.51 4.31
C SER A 147 0.46 -15.85 4.95
N PRO A 148 -0.48 -16.74 5.32
CA PRO A 148 -0.18 -18.00 6.01
C PRO A 148 0.67 -18.97 5.18
N LYS A 149 0.88 -18.68 3.90
CA LYS A 149 1.83 -19.39 3.04
C LYS A 149 3.30 -19.12 3.40
N PHE A 150 3.56 -17.99 4.07
CA PHE A 150 4.89 -17.63 4.55
C PHE A 150 5.05 -18.13 5.98
N ASN A 151 6.03 -19.00 6.21
CA ASN A 151 6.42 -19.37 7.56
C ASN A 151 7.48 -18.39 8.04
N VAL A 152 7.04 -17.38 8.80
CA VAL A 152 7.91 -16.28 9.23
C VAL A 152 8.11 -16.31 10.74
N ARG A 153 9.37 -16.19 11.15
CA ARG A 153 9.74 -15.93 12.54
C ARG A 153 10.28 -14.52 12.67
N LEU A 154 9.66 -13.74 13.56
CA LEU A 154 10.07 -12.38 13.87
C LEU A 154 11.09 -12.40 15.02
N LEU A 155 12.18 -11.67 14.85
CA LEU A 155 13.24 -11.45 15.84
C LEU A 155 13.46 -9.95 16.03
N SER A 156 13.90 -9.57 17.23
CA SER A 156 14.31 -8.19 17.52
C SER A 156 15.68 -7.87 16.91
N LYS A 157 15.99 -6.58 16.73
CA LYS A 157 17.30 -6.14 16.21
C LYS A 157 18.49 -6.64 17.04
N ASP A 158 18.30 -6.88 18.34
CA ASP A 158 19.35 -7.38 19.24
C ASP A 158 19.69 -8.86 18.98
N GLU A 159 18.77 -9.60 18.33
CA GLU A 159 18.91 -11.01 17.97
C GLU A 159 19.52 -11.22 16.57
N LEU A 160 20.06 -10.17 15.94
CA LEU A 160 20.67 -10.23 14.60
C LEU A 160 21.70 -11.35 14.48
N TYR A 161 22.57 -11.54 15.47
CA TYR A 161 23.65 -12.52 15.37
C TYR A 161 23.17 -13.97 15.50
N GLU A 162 21.98 -14.19 16.07
CA GLU A 162 21.35 -15.50 16.22
C GLU A 162 20.42 -15.84 15.04
N SER A 163 20.03 -14.85 14.23
CA SER A 163 18.97 -14.97 13.24
C SER A 163 19.24 -16.03 12.17
N LEU A 164 20.50 -16.15 11.72
CA LEU A 164 20.88 -17.12 10.70
C LEU A 164 20.86 -18.55 11.24
N GLU A 165 21.26 -18.76 12.49
CA GLU A 165 21.18 -20.06 13.15
C GLU A 165 19.72 -20.48 13.36
N VAL A 166 18.88 -19.55 13.86
CA VAL A 166 17.44 -19.75 13.96
C VAL A 166 16.85 -20.07 12.58
N PHE A 167 17.31 -19.39 11.53
CA PHE A 167 16.87 -19.66 10.17
C PHE A 167 17.22 -21.09 9.74
N TYR A 168 18.47 -21.52 9.92
CA TYR A 168 18.91 -22.85 9.53
C TYR A 168 18.24 -23.99 10.31
N GLN A 169 17.93 -23.78 11.59
CA GLN A 169 17.25 -24.79 12.41
C GLN A 169 15.79 -25.02 12.01
N ASN A 170 15.12 -24.01 11.48
CA ASN A 170 13.68 -24.04 11.22
C ASN A 170 13.31 -24.12 9.74
N ARG A 171 14.24 -23.80 8.82
CA ARG A 171 13.97 -23.91 7.39
C ARG A 171 13.73 -25.38 6.99
N PRO A 172 12.73 -25.67 6.14
CA PRO A 172 12.56 -27.01 5.58
C PRO A 172 13.77 -27.46 4.77
N THR A 173 14.31 -28.66 5.00
CA THR A 173 15.49 -29.19 4.29
C THR A 173 15.16 -30.35 3.35
N ASP A 174 13.88 -30.71 3.22
CA ASP A 174 13.38 -31.84 2.44
C ASP A 174 13.33 -31.58 0.92
N ARG A 175 13.72 -30.39 0.47
CA ARG A 175 13.55 -29.93 -0.91
C ARG A 175 14.79 -29.23 -1.45
N PRO A 176 15.05 -29.34 -2.76
CA PRO A 176 16.11 -28.57 -3.40
C PRO A 176 15.76 -27.08 -3.41
N PHE A 177 16.77 -26.26 -3.13
CA PHE A 177 16.69 -24.81 -3.21
C PHE A 177 17.24 -24.31 -4.56
N GLN A 178 16.64 -23.25 -5.07
CA GLN A 178 17.07 -22.64 -6.33
C GLN A 178 18.27 -21.73 -6.11
N SER A 179 19.21 -21.73 -7.07
CA SER A 179 20.25 -20.70 -7.12
C SER A 179 19.64 -19.37 -7.53
N LEU A 180 20.22 -18.28 -7.04
CA LEU A 180 19.73 -16.93 -7.29
C LEU A 180 20.81 -16.03 -7.88
N ASP A 181 20.43 -15.26 -8.90
CA ASP A 181 21.19 -14.12 -9.41
C ASP A 181 20.34 -12.84 -9.30
N ALA A 182 20.91 -11.69 -9.65
CA ALA A 182 20.21 -10.40 -9.50
C ALA A 182 18.92 -10.28 -10.34
N PRO A 183 18.89 -10.68 -11.63
CA PRO A 183 17.64 -10.70 -12.40
C PRO A 183 16.56 -11.58 -11.79
N ARG A 184 16.90 -12.80 -11.36
CA ARG A 184 15.95 -13.71 -10.73
C ARG A 184 15.46 -13.18 -9.38
N TYR A 185 16.34 -12.54 -8.61
CA TYR A 185 15.96 -11.85 -7.38
C TYR A 185 14.88 -10.78 -7.64
N VAL A 186 15.10 -9.90 -8.62
CA VAL A 186 14.13 -8.84 -8.98
C VAL A 186 12.78 -9.44 -9.37
N GLU A 187 12.76 -10.52 -10.14
CA GLU A 187 11.54 -11.23 -10.50
C GLU A 187 10.81 -11.76 -9.26
N LEU A 188 11.52 -12.46 -8.37
CA LEU A 188 10.96 -13.06 -7.16
C LEU A 188 10.43 -12.01 -6.19
N PHE A 189 11.17 -10.94 -5.94
CA PHE A 189 10.76 -9.87 -5.02
C PHE A 189 9.46 -9.21 -5.49
N GLN A 190 9.39 -8.81 -6.76
CA GLN A 190 8.19 -8.17 -7.32
C GLN A 190 6.98 -9.11 -7.31
N ARG A 191 7.20 -10.41 -7.53
CA ARG A 191 6.16 -11.43 -7.46
C ARG A 191 5.66 -11.61 -6.02
N PHE A 192 6.54 -11.84 -5.05
CA PHE A 192 6.14 -12.01 -3.65
C PHE A 192 5.47 -10.77 -3.08
N TYR A 193 5.95 -9.57 -3.46
CA TYR A 193 5.26 -8.32 -3.18
C TYR A 193 3.84 -8.33 -3.75
N ALA A 194 3.68 -8.63 -5.04
CA ALA A 194 2.37 -8.66 -5.70
C ALA A 194 1.42 -9.64 -5.03
N GLU A 195 1.89 -10.84 -4.70
CA GLU A 195 1.07 -11.84 -4.03
C GLU A 195 0.71 -11.45 -2.59
N GLY A 196 1.62 -10.78 -1.87
CA GLY A 196 1.34 -10.24 -0.54
C GLY A 196 0.28 -9.14 -0.58
N ILE A 197 0.33 -8.27 -1.57
CA ILE A 197 -0.69 -7.25 -1.81
C ILE A 197 -2.02 -7.88 -2.23
N ASP A 198 -2.01 -8.83 -3.15
CA ASP A 198 -3.21 -9.54 -3.61
C ASP A 198 -3.91 -10.26 -2.45
N TRP A 199 -3.15 -10.97 -1.60
CA TRP A 199 -3.69 -11.62 -0.40
C TRP A 199 -4.36 -10.61 0.56
N ARG A 200 -3.77 -9.44 0.79
CA ARG A 200 -4.39 -8.39 1.64
C ARG A 200 -5.68 -7.87 1.03
N ILE A 201 -5.72 -7.71 -0.28
CA ILE A 201 -6.89 -7.24 -1.01
C ILE A 201 -8.02 -8.27 -0.96
N GLU A 202 -7.71 -9.55 -1.10
CA GLU A 202 -8.68 -10.64 -1.05
C GLU A 202 -9.45 -10.68 0.27
N ARG A 203 -8.77 -10.39 1.39
CA ARG A 203 -9.40 -10.26 2.72
C ARG A 203 -10.01 -8.88 3.01
N GLY A 204 -9.99 -7.95 2.05
CA GLY A 204 -10.63 -6.64 2.17
C GLY A 204 -9.75 -5.48 2.64
N GLY A 205 -8.43 -5.67 2.73
CA GLY A 205 -7.47 -4.65 3.13
C GLY A 205 -6.74 -4.99 4.43
N LEU A 206 -6.63 -4.00 5.32
CA LEU A 206 -6.08 -4.17 6.67
C LEU A 206 -7.19 -4.61 7.62
N THR A 207 -6.83 -5.51 8.54
CA THR A 207 -7.67 -5.87 9.67
C THR A 207 -7.63 -4.77 10.73
N ALA A 208 -8.60 -4.79 11.65
CA ALA A 208 -8.63 -3.87 12.80
C ALA A 208 -7.33 -3.97 13.63
N ASP A 209 -6.86 -5.20 13.88
CA ASP A 209 -5.67 -5.46 14.70
C ASP A 209 -4.38 -4.95 14.03
N GLU A 210 -4.22 -5.17 12.72
CA GLU A 210 -3.09 -4.63 11.96
C GLU A 210 -3.08 -3.11 11.96
N LEU A 211 -4.24 -2.49 11.72
CA LEU A 211 -4.34 -1.05 11.72
C LEU A 211 -4.08 -0.46 13.10
N ALA A 212 -4.60 -1.09 14.16
CA ALA A 212 -4.33 -0.68 15.54
C ALA A 212 -2.83 -0.73 15.87
N ARG A 213 -2.12 -1.78 15.42
CA ARG A 213 -0.67 -1.91 15.56
C ARG A 213 0.09 -0.81 14.80
N VAL A 214 -0.21 -0.60 13.52
CA VAL A 214 0.38 0.48 12.71
C VAL A 214 0.15 1.85 13.33
N VAL A 215 -1.08 2.15 13.75
CA VAL A 215 -1.44 3.43 14.35
C VAL A 215 -0.73 3.64 15.69
N ALA A 216 -0.66 2.61 16.53
CA ALA A 216 0.09 2.68 17.79
C ALA A 216 1.60 2.89 17.55
N PHE A 217 2.18 2.23 16.54
CA PHE A 217 3.58 2.41 16.15
C PHE A 217 3.88 3.84 15.67
N GLU A 218 2.92 4.48 15.01
CA GLU A 218 3.01 5.88 14.61
C GLU A 218 2.63 6.88 15.73
N GLY A 219 2.24 6.39 16.91
CA GLY A 219 1.87 7.23 18.06
C GLY A 219 0.46 7.81 18.00
N GLY A 220 -0.42 7.27 17.15
CA GLY A 220 -1.80 7.70 16.99
C GLY A 220 -2.84 6.91 17.79
N THR A 221 -4.10 7.17 17.46
CA THR A 221 -5.27 6.53 18.07
C THR A 221 -6.11 5.84 16.99
N TYR A 222 -6.41 4.56 17.20
CA TYR A 222 -7.26 3.77 16.32
C TYR A 222 -8.74 4.19 16.45
N SER A 223 -9.48 4.16 15.34
CA SER A 223 -10.94 4.25 15.33
C SER A 223 -11.55 3.38 14.21
N ASP A 224 -12.83 3.03 14.33
CA ASP A 224 -13.53 2.26 13.31
C ASP A 224 -13.77 3.09 12.03
N GLU A 225 -13.91 4.41 12.16
CA GLU A 225 -13.97 5.33 11.03
C GLU A 225 -12.65 5.31 10.24
N LEU A 226 -11.50 5.26 10.94
CA LEU A 226 -10.18 5.13 10.31
C LEU A 226 -10.07 3.81 9.57
N LEU A 227 -10.49 2.69 10.18
CA LEU A 227 -10.50 1.38 9.52
C LEU A 227 -11.36 1.38 8.25
N SER A 228 -12.56 1.94 8.34
CA SER A 228 -13.48 2.09 7.21
C SER A 228 -12.86 2.94 6.09
N ALA A 229 -12.22 4.06 6.42
CA ALA A 229 -11.56 4.94 5.45
C ALA A 229 -10.38 4.25 4.77
N VAL A 230 -9.50 3.58 5.52
CA VAL A 230 -8.34 2.85 4.99
C VAL A 230 -8.81 1.71 4.08
N ASN A 231 -9.76 0.88 4.51
CA ASN A 231 -10.25 -0.22 3.68
C ASN A 231 -11.00 0.28 2.43
N THR A 232 -11.68 1.42 2.51
CA THR A 232 -12.26 2.08 1.34
C THR A 232 -11.18 2.53 0.36
N ALA A 233 -10.09 3.13 0.85
CA ALA A 233 -8.95 3.52 0.02
C ALA A 233 -8.29 2.31 -0.66
N TRP A 234 -8.08 1.20 0.06
CA TRP A 234 -7.56 -0.06 -0.49
C TRP A 234 -8.43 -0.61 -1.61
N ARG A 235 -9.75 -0.70 -1.38
CA ARG A 235 -10.72 -1.17 -2.38
C ARG A 235 -10.76 -0.26 -3.61
N PHE A 236 -10.72 1.06 -3.40
CA PHE A 236 -10.66 2.03 -4.47
C PHE A 236 -9.42 1.82 -5.35
N LYS A 237 -8.23 1.78 -4.74
CA LYS A 237 -6.96 1.59 -5.45
C LYS A 237 -6.89 0.26 -6.20
N TYR A 238 -7.38 -0.82 -5.59
CA TYR A 238 -7.44 -2.10 -6.26
C TYR A 238 -8.41 -2.08 -7.45
N SER A 239 -9.55 -1.42 -7.30
CA SER A 239 -10.50 -1.26 -8.41
C SER A 239 -9.90 -0.46 -9.56
N GLU A 240 -9.14 0.60 -9.28
CA GLU A 240 -8.41 1.36 -10.32
C GLU A 240 -7.40 0.47 -11.06
N PHE A 241 -6.63 -0.32 -10.31
CA PHE A 241 -5.67 -1.27 -10.87
C PHE A 241 -6.32 -2.32 -11.77
N LEU A 242 -7.44 -2.92 -11.33
CA LEU A 242 -8.20 -3.86 -12.15
C LEU A 242 -8.74 -3.20 -13.42
N SER A 243 -9.28 -1.99 -13.32
CA SER A 243 -9.77 -1.23 -14.48
C SER A 243 -8.66 -0.94 -15.49
N ALA A 244 -7.44 -0.61 -15.02
CA ALA A 244 -6.29 -0.42 -15.88
C ALA A 244 -5.86 -1.72 -16.59
N ASN A 245 -5.82 -2.84 -15.87
CA ASN A 245 -5.48 -4.15 -16.44
C ASN A 245 -6.53 -4.63 -17.44
N LEU A 246 -7.82 -4.48 -17.13
CA LEU A 246 -8.91 -4.77 -18.06
C LEU A 246 -8.73 -3.99 -19.35
N ARG A 247 -8.46 -2.68 -19.27
CA ARG A 247 -8.22 -1.85 -20.46
C ARG A 247 -7.03 -2.33 -21.29
N ALA A 248 -5.93 -2.71 -20.63
CA ALA A 248 -4.74 -3.24 -21.31
C ALA A 248 -5.03 -4.58 -22.02
N SER A 249 -5.69 -5.50 -21.33
CA SER A 249 -6.04 -6.83 -21.86
C SER A 249 -7.13 -6.76 -22.93
N PHE A 250 -8.08 -5.84 -22.83
CA PHE A 250 -9.21 -5.72 -23.75
C PHE A 250 -8.77 -5.53 -25.20
N ARG A 251 -7.76 -4.68 -25.41
CA ARG A 251 -7.21 -4.43 -26.75
C ARG A 251 -6.64 -5.72 -27.37
N VAL A 252 -5.97 -6.53 -26.58
CA VAL A 252 -5.34 -7.78 -27.02
C VAL A 252 -6.40 -8.85 -27.30
N GLU A 253 -7.37 -9.00 -26.40
CA GLU A 253 -8.39 -10.07 -26.46
C GLU A 253 -9.41 -9.86 -27.59
N TYR A 254 -9.83 -8.62 -27.86
CA TYR A 254 -10.87 -8.33 -28.85
C TYR A 254 -10.34 -8.07 -30.27
N PHE A 255 -9.04 -8.22 -30.51
CA PHE A 255 -8.39 -7.98 -31.81
C PHE A 255 -8.82 -6.67 -32.50
N ILE A 256 -9.01 -5.62 -31.70
CA ILE A 256 -9.55 -4.34 -32.17
C ILE A 256 -8.51 -3.68 -33.08
N SER A 257 -8.93 -3.26 -34.28
CA SER A 257 -8.04 -2.53 -35.20
C SER A 257 -7.55 -1.23 -34.57
N ASP A 258 -6.38 -0.74 -34.98
CA ASP A 258 -5.83 0.51 -34.42
C ASP A 258 -6.77 1.71 -34.64
N ASP A 259 -7.45 1.77 -35.79
CA ASP A 259 -8.44 2.81 -36.09
C ASP A 259 -9.63 2.76 -35.13
N GLU A 260 -10.19 1.57 -34.90
CA GLU A 260 -11.29 1.41 -33.97
C GLU A 260 -10.85 1.68 -32.54
N TRP A 261 -9.68 1.18 -32.14
CA TRP A 261 -9.10 1.43 -30.82
C TRP A 261 -8.92 2.93 -30.57
N ASN A 262 -8.35 3.67 -31.51
CA ASN A 262 -8.18 5.12 -31.40
C ASN A 262 -9.54 5.85 -31.26
N ARG A 263 -10.59 5.34 -31.91
CA ARG A 263 -11.95 5.88 -31.82
C ARG A 263 -12.62 5.64 -30.46
N ILE A 264 -12.38 4.49 -29.83
CA ILE A 264 -13.14 4.06 -28.65
C ILE A 264 -12.36 4.03 -27.34
N ARG A 265 -11.02 3.93 -27.33
CA ARG A 265 -10.19 3.65 -26.13
C ARG A 265 -10.49 4.56 -24.92
N TYR A 266 -10.84 5.79 -25.23
CA TYR A 266 -11.19 6.87 -24.31
C TYR A 266 -12.65 6.78 -23.81
N ARG A 267 -13.53 6.18 -24.61
CA ARG A 267 -14.96 6.02 -24.30
C ARG A 267 -15.26 4.70 -23.58
N LEU A 268 -14.29 3.80 -23.47
CA LEU A 268 -14.48 2.51 -22.84
C LEU A 268 -14.62 2.65 -21.33
N VAL A 269 -15.74 2.14 -20.83
CA VAL A 269 -16.05 1.98 -19.41
C VAL A 269 -16.06 0.50 -19.10
N PHE A 270 -15.30 0.11 -18.08
CA PHE A 270 -15.24 -1.25 -17.57
C PHE A 270 -15.97 -1.28 -16.23
N VAL A 271 -16.99 -2.12 -16.11
CA VAL A 271 -17.77 -2.27 -14.88
C VAL A 271 -17.56 -3.67 -14.31
N HIS A 272 -17.02 -3.75 -13.10
CA HIS A 272 -16.69 -5.03 -12.46
C HIS A 272 -17.10 -5.05 -10.98
N HIS A 273 -17.25 -6.24 -10.41
CA HIS A 273 -17.85 -6.42 -9.09
C HIS A 273 -16.99 -5.91 -7.91
N LYS A 274 -15.72 -5.55 -8.16
CA LYS A 274 -14.80 -4.98 -7.15
C LYS A 274 -14.85 -3.45 -7.08
N GLN A 275 -15.58 -2.78 -7.98
CA GLN A 275 -15.80 -1.33 -7.89
C GLN A 275 -16.63 -0.97 -6.65
N LEU A 276 -16.38 0.22 -6.12
CA LEU A 276 -17.26 0.87 -5.16
C LEU A 276 -18.44 1.50 -5.90
N LEU A 277 -19.63 1.51 -5.28
CA LEU A 277 -20.82 2.09 -5.91
C LEU A 277 -20.61 3.55 -6.29
N TRP A 278 -19.94 4.34 -5.46
CA TRP A 278 -19.65 5.73 -5.81
C TRP A 278 -18.75 5.88 -7.06
N GLN A 279 -17.88 4.91 -7.38
CA GLN A 279 -17.11 4.92 -8.63
C GLN A 279 -18.01 4.68 -9.85
N VAL A 280 -19.01 3.81 -9.68
CA VAL A 280 -20.06 3.57 -10.68
C VAL A 280 -20.83 4.87 -10.93
N PHE A 281 -21.23 5.57 -9.86
CA PHE A 281 -21.88 6.88 -9.95
C PHE A 281 -20.98 7.93 -10.59
N GLN A 282 -19.71 8.01 -10.22
CA GLN A 282 -18.77 8.98 -10.80
C GLN A 282 -18.65 8.83 -12.32
N THR A 283 -18.80 7.60 -12.83
CA THR A 283 -18.78 7.34 -14.27
C THR A 283 -20.11 7.71 -14.95
N TRP A 284 -21.23 7.47 -14.26
CA TRP A 284 -22.58 7.62 -14.80
C TRP A 284 -23.15 9.05 -14.68
N GLU A 285 -22.94 9.69 -13.53
CA GLU A 285 -23.55 10.97 -13.13
C GLU A 285 -23.23 12.12 -14.09
N PRO A 286 -22.01 12.28 -14.63
CA PRO A 286 -21.72 13.28 -15.66
C PRO A 286 -22.65 13.19 -16.88
N VAL A 287 -22.97 11.97 -17.32
CA VAL A 287 -23.87 11.76 -18.46
C VAL A 287 -25.30 12.09 -18.08
N TYR A 288 -25.70 11.71 -16.86
CA TYR A 288 -27.02 12.01 -16.33
C TYR A 288 -27.26 13.52 -16.17
N ALA A 289 -26.27 14.26 -15.67
CA ALA A 289 -26.29 15.72 -15.54
C ALA A 289 -26.55 16.39 -16.90
N CYS A 290 -25.88 15.92 -17.96
CA CYS A 290 -26.09 16.41 -19.33
C CYS A 290 -27.52 16.23 -19.86
N VAL A 291 -28.31 15.30 -19.29
CA VAL A 291 -29.69 15.03 -19.72
C VAL A 291 -30.71 15.73 -18.83
N ASN A 292 -30.44 15.80 -17.52
CA ASN A 292 -31.45 16.11 -16.51
C ASN A 292 -31.09 17.32 -15.63
N ASN A 293 -29.97 18.01 -15.86
CA ASN A 293 -29.68 19.25 -15.13
C ASN A 293 -30.60 20.37 -15.65
N THR A 294 -31.68 20.62 -14.90
CA THR A 294 -32.68 21.65 -15.17
C THR A 294 -32.26 23.06 -14.73
N GLY A 295 -31.03 23.22 -14.19
CA GLY A 295 -30.55 24.47 -13.60
C GLY A 295 -30.87 24.64 -12.11
N ASP A 296 -31.68 23.75 -11.53
CA ASP A 296 -31.90 23.65 -10.08
C ASP A 296 -30.94 22.63 -9.46
N ASN A 297 -29.80 23.14 -8.97
CA ASN A 297 -28.73 22.32 -8.40
C ASN A 297 -29.19 21.54 -7.15
N GLU A 298 -30.11 22.07 -6.34
CA GLU A 298 -30.56 21.40 -5.13
C GLU A 298 -31.52 20.25 -5.44
N ALA A 299 -32.48 20.47 -6.34
CA ALA A 299 -33.38 19.40 -6.78
C ALA A 299 -32.60 18.27 -7.46
N TYR A 300 -31.60 18.62 -8.28
CA TYR A 300 -30.70 17.66 -8.89
C TYR A 300 -29.91 16.85 -7.85
N ALA A 301 -29.30 17.51 -6.85
CA ALA A 301 -28.55 16.85 -5.79
C ALA A 301 -29.43 15.86 -4.99
N ARG A 302 -30.63 16.30 -4.57
CA ARG A 302 -31.61 15.41 -3.88
C ARG A 302 -32.00 14.21 -4.73
N HIS A 303 -32.13 14.39 -6.05
CA HIS A 303 -32.43 13.28 -6.95
C HIS A 303 -31.26 12.30 -7.06
N CYS A 304 -30.02 12.79 -7.21
CA CYS A 304 -28.81 11.96 -7.20
C CYS A 304 -28.68 11.18 -5.89
N ASP A 305 -28.93 11.81 -4.74
CA ASP A 305 -28.87 11.14 -3.44
C ASP A 305 -29.95 10.06 -3.28
N SER A 306 -31.14 10.30 -3.82
CA SER A 306 -32.21 9.29 -3.88
C SER A 306 -31.79 8.09 -4.75
N LEU A 307 -31.16 8.34 -5.90
CA LEU A 307 -30.64 7.28 -6.77
C LEU A 307 -29.52 6.49 -6.10
N ARG A 308 -28.59 7.17 -5.41
CA ARG A 308 -27.52 6.54 -4.63
C ARG A 308 -28.07 5.61 -3.57
N SER A 309 -28.99 6.11 -2.75
CA SER A 309 -29.67 5.33 -1.71
C SER A 309 -30.41 4.12 -2.29
N GLY A 310 -31.02 4.27 -3.47
CA GLY A 310 -31.71 3.17 -4.16
C GLY A 310 -30.78 2.08 -4.73
N MET A 311 -29.48 2.32 -4.80
CA MET A 311 -28.47 1.36 -5.24
C MET A 311 -27.71 0.71 -4.08
N ASP A 312 -27.94 1.13 -2.84
CA ASP A 312 -27.27 0.55 -1.67
C ASP A 312 -27.54 -0.95 -1.58
N GLY A 313 -26.47 -1.71 -1.33
CA GLY A 313 -26.51 -3.17 -1.29
C GLY A 313 -26.51 -3.88 -2.66
N LYS A 314 -26.60 -3.15 -3.78
CA LYS A 314 -26.52 -3.77 -5.12
C LYS A 314 -25.08 -4.04 -5.54
N ALA A 315 -24.89 -5.10 -6.33
CA ALA A 315 -23.62 -5.36 -6.98
C ALA A 315 -23.32 -4.24 -8.00
N PRO A 316 -22.05 -3.78 -8.15
CA PRO A 316 -21.70 -2.68 -9.04
C PRO A 316 -22.17 -2.84 -10.50
N ARG A 317 -22.06 -4.06 -11.06
CA ARG A 317 -22.52 -4.37 -12.42
C ARG A 317 -24.04 -4.21 -12.58
N GLN A 318 -24.79 -4.68 -11.59
CA GLN A 318 -26.25 -4.52 -11.57
C GLN A 318 -26.64 -3.04 -11.40
N ALA A 319 -26.01 -2.34 -10.45
CA ALA A 319 -26.27 -0.92 -10.22
C ALA A 319 -26.00 -0.10 -11.49
N PHE A 320 -24.86 -0.32 -12.17
CA PHE A 320 -24.56 0.37 -13.42
C PHE A 320 -25.61 0.06 -14.50
N ALA A 321 -25.99 -1.21 -14.69
CA ALA A 321 -26.98 -1.57 -15.70
C ALA A 321 -28.33 -0.87 -15.47
N GLU A 322 -28.82 -0.84 -14.23
CA GLU A 322 -30.08 -0.16 -13.89
C GLU A 322 -29.98 1.37 -14.03
N LEU A 323 -28.87 1.97 -13.60
CA LEU A 323 -28.61 3.39 -13.79
C LEU A 323 -28.52 3.74 -15.27
N ASN A 324 -27.87 2.89 -16.07
CA ASN A 324 -27.67 3.10 -17.49
C ASN A 324 -29.00 3.13 -18.27
N GLU A 325 -29.99 2.31 -17.88
CA GLU A 325 -31.33 2.37 -18.49
C GLU A 325 -32.05 3.71 -18.24
N LYS A 326 -31.78 4.38 -17.11
CA LYS A 326 -32.33 5.71 -16.80
C LYS A 326 -31.81 6.82 -17.73
N LEU A 327 -30.75 6.58 -18.50
CA LEU A 327 -30.20 7.56 -19.46
C LEU A 327 -30.93 7.57 -20.81
N GLY A 328 -31.83 6.62 -21.07
CA GLY A 328 -32.60 6.56 -22.31
C GLY A 328 -31.70 6.52 -23.55
N GLN A 329 -31.84 7.51 -24.45
CA GLN A 329 -31.07 7.56 -25.70
C GLN A 329 -29.57 7.86 -25.49
N LEU A 330 -29.21 8.44 -24.35
CA LEU A 330 -27.82 8.76 -23.98
C LEU A 330 -27.20 7.68 -23.10
N ARG A 331 -27.75 6.46 -23.10
CA ARG A 331 -27.14 5.33 -22.38
C ARG A 331 -25.80 4.92 -22.98
N PHE A 332 -24.92 4.42 -22.12
CA PHE A 332 -23.72 3.71 -22.51
C PHE A 332 -24.10 2.46 -23.31
N LYS A 333 -23.48 2.27 -24.47
CA LYS A 333 -23.77 1.12 -25.33
C LYS A 333 -22.94 -0.09 -24.90
N PRO A 334 -23.53 -1.27 -24.69
CA PRO A 334 -22.76 -2.49 -24.48
C PRO A 334 -21.81 -2.71 -25.67
N TYR A 335 -20.57 -3.07 -25.37
CA TYR A 335 -19.53 -3.29 -26.38
C TYR A 335 -18.92 -4.69 -26.28
N GLY A 336 -18.79 -5.22 -25.06
CA GLY A 336 -18.29 -6.58 -24.84
C GLY A 336 -18.31 -6.97 -23.38
N GLN A 337 -17.70 -8.12 -23.09
CA GLN A 337 -17.47 -8.63 -21.75
C GLN A 337 -16.06 -9.21 -21.64
N MET A 338 -15.46 -9.10 -20.46
CA MET A 338 -14.16 -9.69 -20.17
C MET A 338 -14.28 -10.70 -19.04
N SER A 339 -13.42 -11.72 -19.08
CA SER A 339 -13.29 -12.70 -17.99
C SER A 339 -11.99 -12.53 -17.20
N SER A 340 -10.96 -11.91 -17.79
CA SER A 340 -9.61 -11.76 -17.23
C SER A 340 -9.15 -10.30 -17.19
N PRO A 341 -8.49 -9.82 -16.13
CA PRO A 341 -8.18 -10.56 -14.88
C PRO A 341 -9.40 -10.75 -13.97
N ILE A 342 -10.53 -10.14 -14.30
CA ILE A 342 -11.78 -10.21 -13.55
C ILE A 342 -12.97 -10.10 -14.50
N ALA A 343 -14.09 -10.74 -14.15
CA ALA A 343 -15.33 -10.61 -14.90
C ALA A 343 -15.82 -9.14 -14.92
N ALA A 344 -15.96 -8.58 -16.12
CA ALA A 344 -16.36 -7.19 -16.34
C ALA A 344 -17.29 -7.02 -17.55
N ASP A 345 -18.23 -6.09 -17.45
CA ASP A 345 -18.99 -5.60 -18.59
C ASP A 345 -18.28 -4.38 -19.20
N VAL A 346 -18.18 -4.36 -20.53
CA VAL A 346 -17.53 -3.28 -21.27
C VAL A 346 -18.58 -2.47 -22.01
N TYR A 347 -18.60 -1.17 -21.76
CA TYR A 347 -19.50 -0.23 -22.42
C TYR A 347 -18.72 0.86 -23.15
N VAL A 348 -19.36 1.45 -24.17
CA VAL A 348 -18.88 2.64 -24.86
C VAL A 348 -19.76 3.82 -24.47
N HIS A 349 -19.13 4.85 -23.93
CA HIS A 349 -19.75 6.14 -23.62
C HIS A 349 -20.44 6.74 -24.86
N PRO A 350 -21.68 7.28 -24.75
CA PRO A 350 -22.50 7.72 -25.90
C PRO A 350 -21.86 8.85 -26.72
N ARG A 351 -21.16 9.78 -26.05
CA ARG A 351 -20.43 10.89 -26.69
C ARG A 351 -18.95 10.54 -26.84
N GLY A 352 -18.35 10.88 -27.99
CA GLY A 352 -16.90 10.84 -28.15
C GLY A 352 -16.23 12.03 -27.47
N PRO A 353 -14.91 11.98 -27.26
CA PRO A 353 -14.16 13.20 -26.93
C PRO A 353 -14.41 14.26 -28.01
N ASP A 354 -14.36 15.53 -27.62
CA ASP A 354 -14.38 16.62 -28.58
C ASP A 354 -13.12 16.60 -29.47
N LYS A 355 -13.05 17.52 -30.44
CA LYS A 355 -11.93 17.60 -31.39
C LYS A 355 -10.57 17.88 -30.72
N ALA A 356 -10.56 18.38 -29.49
CA ALA A 356 -9.34 18.61 -28.72
C ALA A 356 -8.92 17.39 -27.88
N GLY A 357 -9.67 16.28 -27.96
CA GLY A 357 -9.46 15.14 -27.08
C GLY A 357 -9.97 15.38 -25.66
N ASN A 358 -10.61 16.53 -25.41
CA ASN A 358 -11.25 16.82 -24.15
C ASN A 358 -12.60 16.11 -24.18
N TYR A 359 -12.92 15.37 -23.13
CA TYR A 359 -14.33 15.14 -22.88
C TYR A 359 -14.92 16.52 -22.61
N LEU A 360 -16.09 16.82 -23.19
CA LEU A 360 -16.88 17.94 -22.69
C LEU A 360 -16.84 17.82 -21.16
N PRO A 361 -16.41 18.86 -20.43
CA PRO A 361 -16.58 18.83 -18.99
C PRO A 361 -18.04 18.51 -18.75
N ALA A 362 -18.27 17.62 -17.77
CA ALA A 362 -19.59 17.28 -17.29
C ALA A 362 -20.47 18.54 -17.15
#